data_AF-Q9UVP5-F1
#
_entry.id   AF-Q9UVP5-F1
#
_cell.length_a   1.000
_cell.length_b   1.000
_cell.length_c   1.000
_cell.angle_alpha   90.00
_cell.angle_beta   90.00
_cell.angle_gamma   90.00
#
_symmetry.space_group_name_H-M   'P 1'
#
loop_
_entity.id
_entity.type
_entity.pdbx_description
1 polymer ?
#
loop_
_entity_poly.entity_id
_entity_poly.type
_entity_poly.pdbx_seq_one_letter_code
_entity_poly.pdbx_strand_id
1 'polypeptide(L)'
;MHFRGSSIYFGIVALSSTSAVLGAVAPYGQCGGNGFQGETECAQGWSCVKSNDWYSQCINGGGNAPAPPAATGVAPAPVIPSAAPVPSMNASEPVAAPVAVAQPAATGGANGSAPDVAGTGANGAKCSLDAAFKSHGKKYIGVATDQGALSKGKNKEIIVANFGQVTPENSMKWDATEGTEGKFTLDGANALVSFATENKKLVRGHTTVWHSQLPTWVSSITDKTKLEEVMVAHIKKLMSTYAGKVYAWDVVNEIFNEDGSFRSSVFYNVLGENFVATAFATAKAADPEAKLYINDYNLDSPSYAKTKAMASNVKKWVAAGVPIDGIGSQSHLSGSWPISDYPAALKLLCESASECAMTELDIKGGAAADYKTAVTACLDVENCVGVTVWGVSDTDSWIGAAATPLLFDGSFQAKESYNGLCSALA
;
A
#
# COMPACT_ATOMS: atom_id res chain seq x y z
N MET A 1 -83.32 13.66 -4.67
CA MET A 1 -82.63 14.86 -5.23
C MET A 1 -82.88 15.98 -4.22
N HIS A 2 -81.94 16.61 -3.52
CA HIS A 2 -80.52 16.92 -3.73
C HIS A 2 -79.69 16.66 -2.46
N PHE A 3 -78.37 16.56 -2.64
CA PHE A 3 -77.36 16.14 -1.67
C PHE A 3 -76.83 17.28 -0.77
N ARG A 4 -76.36 16.83 0.42
CA ARG A 4 -75.44 17.42 1.42
C ARG A 4 -74.32 18.27 0.80
N GLY A 5 -73.75 19.32 1.41
CA GLY A 5 -73.42 19.56 2.81
C GLY A 5 -71.92 19.91 2.86
N SER A 6 -71.60 21.17 3.16
CA SER A 6 -70.28 21.79 3.00
C SER A 6 -69.21 21.21 3.93
N SER A 7 -68.04 20.90 3.36
CA SER A 7 -66.84 20.46 4.07
C SER A 7 -66.04 21.65 4.63
N ILE A 8 -65.69 21.56 5.92
CA ILE A 8 -64.74 22.43 6.61
C ILE A 8 -63.35 21.81 6.44
N TYR A 9 -62.40 22.57 5.88
CA TYR A 9 -61.00 22.16 5.76
C TYR A 9 -60.26 22.39 7.09
N PHE A 10 -59.73 21.33 7.69
CA PHE A 10 -58.68 21.38 8.71
C PHE A 10 -57.33 21.19 8.01
N GLY A 11 -56.51 22.25 7.97
CA GLY A 11 -55.11 22.15 7.56
C GLY A 11 -54.26 21.65 8.71
N ILE A 12 -53.75 20.42 8.61
CA ILE A 12 -52.73 19.88 9.52
C ILE A 12 -51.37 20.39 9.06
N VAL A 13 -50.68 21.10 9.96
CA VAL A 13 -49.28 21.46 9.83
C VAL A 13 -48.45 20.20 10.06
N ALA A 14 -47.78 19.72 9.01
CA ALA A 14 -46.76 18.67 9.12
C ALA A 14 -45.37 19.33 9.14
N LEU A 15 -44.76 19.36 10.32
CA LEU A 15 -43.32 19.56 10.50
C LEU A 15 -42.67 18.16 10.48
N SER A 16 -41.80 17.91 9.51
CA SER A 16 -40.81 16.84 9.59
C SER A 16 -39.48 17.32 8.99
N SER A 17 -38.73 18.04 9.80
CA SER A 17 -37.30 18.30 9.58
C SER A 17 -36.52 17.10 10.11
N THR A 18 -36.09 16.19 9.22
CA THR A 18 -35.03 15.24 9.53
C THR A 18 -33.69 15.97 9.41
N SER A 19 -33.16 16.44 10.53
CA SER A 19 -31.75 16.81 10.61
C SER A 19 -30.93 15.53 10.42
N ALA A 20 -30.33 15.37 9.25
CA ALA A 20 -29.24 14.44 9.07
C ALA A 20 -28.11 14.91 10.01
N VAL A 21 -27.75 14.08 10.98
CA VAL A 21 -26.51 14.26 11.72
C VAL A 21 -25.41 13.82 10.76
N LEU A 22 -24.84 14.79 10.03
CA LEU A 22 -23.63 14.59 9.21
C LEU A 22 -22.52 14.12 10.15
N GLY A 23 -22.02 12.91 9.92
CA GLY A 23 -21.00 12.32 10.76
C GLY A 23 -19.64 12.86 10.35
N ALA A 24 -18.89 13.46 11.28
CA ALA A 24 -17.53 13.88 10.99
C ALA A 24 -16.66 12.68 10.56
N VAL A 25 -15.88 12.83 9.50
CA VAL A 25 -14.93 11.85 8.99
C VAL A 25 -13.92 11.53 10.10
N ALA A 26 -13.78 10.25 10.42
CA ALA A 26 -12.82 9.79 11.41
C ALA A 26 -11.38 10.23 11.05
N PRO A 27 -10.47 10.34 12.04
CA PRO A 27 -9.05 10.50 11.79
C PRO A 27 -8.53 9.61 10.66
N TYR A 28 -7.79 10.17 9.70
CA TYR A 28 -7.27 9.49 8.50
C TYR A 28 -8.32 8.94 7.53
N GLY A 29 -9.60 9.26 7.70
CA GLY A 29 -10.63 8.95 6.71
C GLY A 29 -10.54 9.87 5.48
N GLN A 30 -11.02 9.37 4.34
CA GLN A 30 -11.15 10.19 3.14
C GLN A 30 -12.21 11.28 3.38
N CYS A 31 -11.85 12.51 3.10
CA CYS A 31 -12.69 13.69 3.30
C CYS A 31 -12.84 14.53 2.01
N GLY A 32 -12.39 14.00 0.88
CA GLY A 32 -12.48 14.68 -0.41
C GLY A 32 -11.78 13.94 -1.54
N GLY A 33 -11.82 14.55 -2.72
CA GLY A 33 -11.31 13.98 -3.97
C GLY A 33 -12.34 14.12 -5.11
N ASN A 34 -11.87 14.20 -6.34
CA ASN A 34 -12.72 14.22 -7.52
C ASN A 34 -13.63 12.98 -7.54
N GLY A 35 -14.95 13.21 -7.60
CA GLY A 35 -15.96 12.15 -7.58
C GLY A 35 -16.33 11.62 -6.20
N PHE A 36 -15.70 12.10 -5.12
CA PHE A 36 -16.06 11.71 -3.75
C PHE A 36 -17.41 12.32 -3.33
N GLN A 37 -18.33 11.47 -2.86
CA GLN A 37 -19.68 11.86 -2.41
C GLN A 37 -19.89 11.67 -0.90
N GLY A 38 -18.83 11.36 -0.15
CA GLY A 38 -18.88 11.16 1.29
C GLY A 38 -18.74 12.45 2.10
N GLU A 39 -18.67 12.29 3.41
CA GLU A 39 -18.51 13.39 4.37
C GLU A 39 -17.19 14.13 4.16
N THR A 40 -17.20 15.46 4.20
CA THR A 40 -16.00 16.29 3.91
C THR A 40 -15.40 16.95 5.15
N GLU A 41 -16.11 16.92 6.27
CA GLU A 41 -15.68 17.52 7.53
C GLU A 41 -15.00 16.48 8.42
N CYS A 42 -13.77 16.74 8.84
CA CYS A 42 -13.02 15.86 9.71
C CYS A 42 -13.43 15.99 11.18
N ALA A 43 -13.18 14.92 11.95
CA ALA A 43 -13.33 14.93 13.40
C ALA A 43 -12.54 16.08 14.06
N GLN A 44 -12.99 16.53 15.21
CA GLN A 44 -12.38 17.65 15.92
C GLN A 44 -10.88 17.46 16.12
N GLY A 45 -10.08 18.46 15.74
CA GLY A 45 -8.61 18.41 15.77
C GLY A 45 -7.95 17.89 14.48
N TRP A 46 -8.74 17.58 13.46
CA TRP A 46 -8.28 17.07 12.17
C TRP A 46 -8.70 18.01 11.05
N SER A 47 -7.86 18.11 10.02
CA SER A 47 -8.12 18.94 8.84
C SER A 47 -8.14 18.07 7.61
N CYS A 48 -9.10 18.33 6.72
CA CYS A 48 -9.15 17.66 5.43
C CYS A 48 -8.04 18.20 4.53
N VAL A 49 -7.02 17.39 4.28
CA VAL A 49 -5.87 17.79 3.46
C VAL A 49 -5.89 17.00 2.17
N LYS A 50 -5.84 17.73 1.05
CA LYS A 50 -5.74 17.16 -0.28
C LYS A 50 -4.40 16.44 -0.42
N SER A 51 -4.45 15.14 -0.68
CA SER A 51 -3.28 14.35 -1.06
C SER A 51 -3.07 14.45 -2.57
N ASN A 52 -4.12 14.23 -3.35
CA ASN A 52 -4.11 14.44 -4.80
C ASN A 52 -5.51 14.87 -5.31
N ASP A 53 -5.67 15.04 -6.62
CA ASP A 53 -6.94 15.46 -7.23
C ASP A 53 -8.12 14.53 -6.92
N TRP A 54 -7.88 13.26 -6.64
CA TRP A 54 -8.88 12.21 -6.44
C TRP A 54 -9.01 11.79 -4.97
N TYR A 55 -8.16 12.30 -4.08
CA TYR A 55 -8.13 11.89 -2.69
C TYR A 55 -7.67 13.02 -1.74
N SER A 56 -8.50 13.31 -0.74
CA SER A 56 -8.16 14.13 0.42
C SER A 56 -8.39 13.33 1.68
N GLN A 57 -7.54 13.51 2.70
CA GLN A 57 -7.58 12.75 3.94
C GLN A 57 -7.60 13.66 5.16
N CYS A 58 -8.33 13.25 6.20
CA CYS A 58 -8.24 13.89 7.50
C CYS A 58 -6.88 13.63 8.12
N ILE A 59 -6.03 14.66 8.21
CA ILE A 59 -4.73 14.56 8.89
C ILE A 59 -4.63 15.57 10.03
N ASN A 60 -3.76 15.30 10.99
CA ASN A 60 -3.55 16.15 12.16
C ASN A 60 -2.85 17.44 11.73
N GLY A 61 -3.62 18.53 11.61
CA GLY A 61 -3.15 19.86 11.25
C GLY A 61 -3.39 20.84 12.38
N GLY A 62 -2.37 21.14 13.16
CA GLY A 62 -2.38 22.30 14.06
C GLY A 62 -2.26 23.59 13.26
N GLY A 63 -3.34 24.40 13.20
CA GLY A 63 -3.30 25.69 12.51
C GLY A 63 -4.60 26.51 12.54
N ASN A 64 -4.79 27.28 13.62
CA ASN A 64 -5.54 28.54 13.76
C ASN A 64 -6.96 28.68 13.16
N ALA A 65 -7.97 28.37 13.98
CA ALA A 65 -9.24 29.11 14.04
C ALA A 65 -9.71 29.21 15.52
N PRO A 66 -10.37 30.30 15.95
CA PRO A 66 -10.59 30.57 17.36
C PRO A 66 -11.66 29.67 17.99
N ALA A 67 -11.36 29.16 19.19
CA ALA A 67 -12.21 28.25 19.94
C ALA A 67 -13.53 28.90 20.43
N PRO A 68 -14.69 28.21 20.31
CA PRO A 68 -15.87 28.54 21.11
C PRO A 68 -15.76 27.95 22.53
N PRO A 69 -16.43 28.56 23.54
CA PRO A 69 -16.14 28.33 24.95
C PRO A 69 -16.68 27.00 25.48
N ALA A 70 -15.98 26.48 26.49
CA ALA A 70 -16.17 25.17 27.11
C ALA A 70 -17.54 24.98 27.79
N ALA A 71 -18.10 23.78 27.66
CA ALA A 71 -19.16 23.28 28.51
C ALA A 71 -18.65 22.09 29.34
N THR A 72 -18.75 22.25 30.65
CA THR A 72 -18.43 21.31 31.72
C THR A 72 -19.45 20.18 31.81
N GLY A 73 -19.01 18.94 32.02
CA GLY A 73 -19.89 17.83 32.40
C GLY A 73 -19.12 16.57 32.79
N VAL A 74 -19.27 16.14 34.04
CA VAL A 74 -18.52 15.11 34.75
C VAL A 74 -18.99 13.68 34.39
N ALA A 75 -18.06 12.72 34.47
CA ALA A 75 -18.25 11.28 34.31
C ALA A 75 -19.26 10.63 35.29
N PRO A 76 -19.70 9.40 35.00
CA PRO A 76 -19.23 8.30 35.85
C PRO A 76 -18.92 6.99 35.09
N ALA A 77 -17.94 6.23 35.62
CA ALA A 77 -17.80 4.78 35.41
C ALA A 77 -18.71 4.02 36.42
N PRO A 78 -18.82 2.67 36.47
CA PRO A 78 -18.19 1.60 35.67
C PRO A 78 -19.19 0.48 35.24
N VAL A 79 -18.73 -0.63 34.63
CA VAL A 79 -18.92 -2.04 35.06
C VAL A 79 -18.47 -3.02 33.95
N ILE A 80 -17.60 -3.95 34.34
CA ILE A 80 -17.08 -5.08 33.56
C ILE A 80 -18.05 -6.27 33.68
N PRO A 81 -18.35 -7.01 32.60
CA PRO A 81 -18.77 -8.39 32.69
C PRO A 81 -17.64 -9.37 32.37
N SER A 82 -17.65 -10.43 33.19
CA SER A 82 -16.75 -11.58 33.26
C SER A 82 -16.60 -12.37 31.96
N ALA A 83 -15.42 -12.94 31.79
CA ALA A 83 -15.04 -13.93 30.80
C ALA A 83 -16.00 -15.14 30.77
N ALA A 84 -16.27 -15.62 29.55
CA ALA A 84 -16.87 -16.92 29.28
C ALA A 84 -15.79 -17.88 28.71
N PRO A 85 -15.93 -19.21 28.94
CA PRO A 85 -14.84 -20.17 28.81
C PRO A 85 -14.59 -20.63 27.36
N VAL A 86 -13.32 -20.91 27.07
CA VAL A 86 -12.82 -21.48 25.83
C VAL A 86 -13.19 -22.97 25.74
N PRO A 87 -13.79 -23.47 24.65
CA PRO A 87 -13.87 -24.90 24.38
C PRO A 87 -12.53 -25.41 23.85
N SER A 88 -11.97 -26.39 24.55
CA SER A 88 -10.90 -27.26 24.08
C SER A 88 -11.39 -28.12 22.92
N MET A 89 -10.73 -28.05 21.77
CA MET A 89 -10.81 -29.09 20.74
C MET A 89 -9.43 -29.63 20.46
N ASN A 90 -9.16 -30.75 21.14
CA ASN A 90 -8.09 -31.68 20.86
C ASN A 90 -8.60 -32.62 19.75
N ALA A 91 -8.03 -32.58 18.56
CA ALA A 91 -8.19 -33.62 17.55
C ALA A 91 -6.93 -33.68 16.69
N SER A 92 -6.03 -34.56 17.12
CA SER A 92 -4.85 -35.01 16.40
C SER A 92 -5.28 -36.04 15.36
N GLU A 93 -4.99 -35.81 14.08
CA GLU A 93 -4.88 -36.85 13.05
C GLU A 93 -3.84 -36.46 11.98
N PRO A 94 -3.23 -37.43 11.27
CA PRO A 94 -1.78 -37.47 11.07
C PRO A 94 -1.29 -36.75 9.81
N VAL A 95 -0.08 -36.20 9.95
CA VAL A 95 0.73 -35.59 8.88
C VAL A 95 1.13 -36.67 7.87
N ALA A 96 0.67 -36.53 6.62
CA ALA A 96 1.19 -37.30 5.51
C ALA A 96 2.63 -36.88 5.19
N ALA A 97 3.54 -37.86 5.13
CA ALA A 97 4.94 -37.66 4.82
C ALA A 97 5.13 -37.06 3.42
N PRO A 98 6.06 -36.08 3.22
CA PRO A 98 6.36 -35.58 1.89
C PRO A 98 7.10 -36.64 1.09
N VAL A 99 6.52 -37.02 -0.04
CA VAL A 99 7.18 -37.83 -1.08
C VAL A 99 8.25 -36.95 -1.73
N ALA A 100 9.50 -37.40 -1.69
CA ALA A 100 10.61 -36.73 -2.35
C ALA A 100 10.37 -36.69 -3.87
N VAL A 101 10.14 -35.49 -4.40
CA VAL A 101 10.15 -35.25 -5.84
C VAL A 101 11.60 -35.00 -6.25
N ALA A 102 12.10 -35.85 -7.14
CA ALA A 102 13.44 -35.76 -7.70
C ALA A 102 13.62 -34.41 -8.42
N GLN A 103 14.68 -33.70 -8.03
CA GLN A 103 15.13 -32.45 -8.63
C GLN A 103 15.67 -32.71 -10.05
N PRO A 104 15.17 -32.04 -11.10
CA PRO A 104 15.82 -32.12 -12.42
C PRO A 104 17.19 -31.47 -12.36
N ALA A 105 18.16 -32.13 -12.99
CA ALA A 105 19.56 -31.74 -13.04
C ALA A 105 19.77 -30.31 -13.56
N ALA A 106 20.67 -29.58 -12.90
CA ALA A 106 21.17 -28.29 -13.35
C ALA A 106 21.91 -28.45 -14.69
N THR A 107 21.32 -27.96 -15.77
CA THR A 107 22.05 -27.71 -17.02
C THR A 107 22.70 -26.34 -16.91
N GLY A 108 24.03 -26.32 -16.86
CA GLY A 108 24.83 -25.12 -16.66
C GLY A 108 24.88 -24.17 -17.85
N GLY A 109 25.43 -22.99 -17.55
CA GLY A 109 26.23 -22.21 -18.50
C GLY A 109 25.51 -21.12 -19.26
N ALA A 110 25.01 -20.09 -18.57
CA ALA A 110 24.96 -18.75 -19.15
C ALA A 110 26.16 -17.96 -18.60
N ASN A 111 27.13 -17.65 -19.46
CA ASN A 111 28.14 -16.62 -19.20
C ASN A 111 27.37 -15.30 -19.00
N GLY A 112 27.06 -14.96 -17.75
CA GLY A 112 26.52 -13.66 -17.39
C GLY A 112 27.65 -12.65 -17.49
N SER A 113 27.69 -11.88 -18.58
CA SER A 113 28.42 -10.61 -18.59
C SER A 113 27.99 -9.81 -17.36
N ALA A 114 28.96 -9.27 -16.62
CA ALA A 114 28.67 -8.40 -15.48
C ALA A 114 27.65 -7.32 -15.92
N PRO A 115 26.68 -6.93 -15.06
CA PRO A 115 25.77 -5.85 -15.38
C PRO A 115 26.58 -4.62 -15.80
N ASP A 116 26.19 -3.96 -16.89
CA ASP A 116 26.83 -2.71 -17.31
C ASP A 116 26.44 -1.60 -16.32
N VAL A 117 27.23 -1.48 -15.25
CA VAL A 117 26.99 -0.53 -14.15
C VAL A 117 27.13 0.92 -14.63
N ALA A 118 27.94 1.16 -15.67
CA ALA A 118 28.32 2.51 -16.11
C ALA A 118 27.11 3.35 -16.56
N GLY A 119 25.98 2.73 -16.91
CA GLY A 119 24.79 3.43 -17.39
C GLY A 119 25.05 4.17 -18.72
N THR A 120 24.04 4.86 -19.24
CA THR A 120 24.16 5.57 -20.53
C THR A 120 24.63 7.02 -20.38
N GLY A 121 24.75 7.55 -19.16
CA GLY A 121 24.97 8.97 -18.91
C GLY A 121 23.77 9.87 -19.23
N ALA A 122 22.67 9.31 -19.76
CA ALA A 122 21.49 10.07 -20.12
C ALA A 122 20.87 10.74 -18.89
N ASN A 123 20.30 11.93 -19.08
CA ASN A 123 19.64 12.68 -18.01
C ASN A 123 20.55 12.97 -16.78
N GLY A 124 21.87 13.01 -16.97
CA GLY A 124 22.83 13.27 -15.89
C GLY A 124 23.02 12.10 -14.91
N ALA A 125 22.45 10.92 -15.19
CA ALA A 125 22.61 9.71 -14.39
C ALA A 125 23.99 9.09 -14.61
N LYS A 126 24.84 9.04 -13.58
CA LYS A 126 26.23 8.54 -13.67
C LYS A 126 26.37 7.00 -13.70
N CYS A 127 25.30 6.28 -13.40
CA CYS A 127 25.24 4.83 -13.40
C CYS A 127 23.80 4.38 -13.65
N SER A 128 23.59 3.09 -13.94
CA SER A 128 22.27 2.48 -13.77
C SER A 128 22.13 2.00 -12.33
N LEU A 129 21.22 2.59 -11.55
CA LEU A 129 21.04 2.22 -10.13
C LEU A 129 20.65 0.75 -9.97
N ASP A 130 19.79 0.23 -10.84
CA ASP A 130 19.42 -1.19 -10.81
C ASP A 130 20.60 -2.12 -11.07
N ALA A 131 21.43 -1.83 -12.07
CA ALA A 131 22.62 -2.62 -12.37
C ALA A 131 23.64 -2.57 -11.23
N ALA A 132 23.86 -1.38 -10.67
CA ALA A 132 24.75 -1.17 -9.53
C ALA A 132 24.25 -1.96 -8.30
N PHE A 133 22.97 -1.84 -7.94
CA PHE A 133 22.40 -2.53 -6.79
C PHE A 133 22.41 -4.06 -6.95
N LYS A 134 22.13 -4.56 -8.16
CA LYS A 134 22.23 -6.00 -8.48
C LYS A 134 23.65 -6.54 -8.37
N SER A 135 24.68 -5.72 -8.60
CA SER A 135 26.07 -6.14 -8.42
C SER A 135 26.41 -6.49 -6.96
N HIS A 136 25.62 -5.99 -6.00
CA HIS A 136 25.68 -6.35 -4.57
C HIS A 136 24.76 -7.53 -4.20
N GLY A 137 24.30 -8.31 -5.18
CA GLY A 137 23.47 -9.50 -4.96
C GLY A 137 21.98 -9.22 -4.68
N LYS A 138 21.55 -7.97 -4.82
CA LYS A 138 20.13 -7.59 -4.67
C LYS A 138 19.34 -7.84 -5.94
N LYS A 139 18.01 -7.80 -5.85
CA LYS A 139 17.12 -8.20 -6.95
C LYS A 139 16.71 -7.04 -7.84
N TYR A 140 16.47 -5.84 -7.30
CA TYR A 140 16.09 -4.67 -8.10
C TYR A 140 16.29 -3.33 -7.37
N ILE A 141 16.52 -2.29 -8.17
CA ILE A 141 16.03 -0.93 -7.88
C ILE A 141 14.88 -0.65 -8.85
N GLY A 142 13.71 -0.34 -8.32
CA GLY A 142 12.47 -0.15 -9.07
C GLY A 142 11.89 1.25 -8.92
N VAL A 143 10.78 1.47 -9.61
CA VAL A 143 10.10 2.77 -9.63
C VAL A 143 8.61 2.63 -9.85
N ALA A 144 7.81 3.45 -9.16
CA ALA A 144 6.38 3.58 -9.43
C ALA A 144 6.13 4.32 -10.74
N THR A 145 5.18 3.84 -11.53
CA THR A 145 4.76 4.48 -12.77
C THR A 145 3.35 4.04 -13.13
N ASP A 146 2.79 4.65 -14.16
CA ASP A 146 1.52 4.23 -14.74
C ASP A 146 1.49 4.63 -16.22
N GLN A 147 0.49 4.17 -16.97
CA GLN A 147 0.36 4.50 -18.40
C GLN A 147 0.47 6.02 -18.65
N GLY A 148 -0.15 6.82 -17.79
CA GLY A 148 -0.07 8.28 -17.83
C GLY A 148 1.35 8.79 -17.65
N ALA A 149 2.03 8.39 -16.57
CA ALA A 149 3.41 8.81 -16.29
C ALA A 149 4.39 8.38 -17.40
N LEU A 150 4.26 7.15 -17.92
CA LEU A 150 5.08 6.65 -19.04
C LEU A 150 5.00 7.54 -20.29
N SER A 151 3.88 8.23 -20.51
CA SER A 151 3.68 9.14 -21.65
C SER A 151 4.19 10.58 -21.40
N LYS A 152 4.59 10.91 -20.17
CA LYS A 152 5.00 12.26 -19.76
C LYS A 152 6.52 12.42 -19.78
N GLY A 153 6.99 13.51 -20.38
CA GLY A 153 8.38 13.96 -20.28
C GLY A 153 9.39 12.88 -20.64
N LYS A 154 10.33 12.60 -19.71
CA LYS A 154 11.41 11.61 -19.90
C LYS A 154 11.24 10.34 -19.05
N ASN A 155 10.07 10.15 -18.44
CA ASN A 155 9.77 9.01 -17.57
C ASN A 155 10.15 7.67 -18.23
N LYS A 156 9.61 7.35 -19.40
CA LYS A 156 9.87 6.07 -20.08
C LYS A 156 11.38 5.83 -20.33
N GLU A 157 12.07 6.82 -20.88
CA GLU A 157 13.51 6.73 -21.19
C GLU A 157 14.34 6.45 -19.92
N ILE A 158 14.06 7.19 -18.83
CA ILE A 158 14.76 7.04 -17.55
C ILE A 158 14.47 5.68 -16.91
N ILE A 159 13.20 5.23 -16.92
CA ILE A 159 12.79 3.93 -16.37
C ILE A 159 13.52 2.79 -17.08
N VAL A 160 13.57 2.83 -18.42
CA VAL A 160 14.25 1.80 -19.21
C VAL A 160 15.74 1.74 -18.90
N ALA A 161 16.41 2.88 -18.75
CA ALA A 161 17.84 2.94 -18.53
C ALA A 161 18.28 2.60 -17.09
N ASN A 162 17.50 2.99 -16.07
CA ASN A 162 18.02 3.08 -14.70
C ASN A 162 17.35 2.14 -13.68
N PHE A 163 16.18 1.59 -14.01
CA PHE A 163 15.36 0.81 -13.08
C PHE A 163 15.08 -0.59 -13.61
N GLY A 164 15.00 -1.59 -12.74
CA GLY A 164 14.77 -3.01 -13.08
C GLY A 164 13.40 -3.55 -12.71
N GLN A 165 12.57 -2.75 -12.06
CA GLN A 165 11.23 -3.13 -11.59
C GLN A 165 10.27 -1.94 -11.68
N VAL A 166 9.00 -2.21 -11.98
CA VAL A 166 7.93 -1.19 -11.99
C VAL A 166 6.72 -1.60 -11.17
N THR A 167 6.12 -0.62 -10.48
CA THR A 167 4.89 -0.77 -9.69
C THR A 167 3.83 0.17 -10.29
N PRO A 168 2.59 -0.29 -10.55
CA PRO A 168 1.50 0.60 -10.94
C PRO A 168 1.15 1.53 -9.79
N GLU A 169 1.19 2.84 -10.04
CA GLU A 169 0.84 3.86 -9.03
C GLU A 169 -0.64 3.75 -8.61
N ASN A 170 -1.54 3.50 -9.57
CA ASN A 170 -2.98 3.46 -9.37
C ASN A 170 -3.70 2.37 -10.18
N SER A 171 -3.22 2.01 -11.37
CA SER A 171 -4.01 1.18 -12.32
C SER A 171 -4.28 -0.28 -11.89
N MET A 172 -3.73 -0.74 -10.76
CA MET A 172 -4.06 -2.04 -10.15
C MET A 172 -4.81 -1.94 -8.82
N LYS A 173 -5.26 -0.74 -8.40
CA LYS A 173 -6.13 -0.56 -7.22
C LYS A 173 -7.54 -1.07 -7.52
N TRP A 174 -8.32 -1.33 -6.46
CA TRP A 174 -9.61 -2.01 -6.60
C TRP A 174 -10.61 -1.17 -7.40
N ASP A 175 -10.73 0.12 -7.16
CA ASP A 175 -11.63 0.99 -7.92
C ASP A 175 -11.30 1.09 -9.42
N ALA A 176 -10.00 1.10 -9.75
CA ALA A 176 -9.52 1.11 -11.12
C ALA A 176 -9.78 -0.21 -11.84
N THR A 177 -9.65 -1.34 -11.13
CA THR A 177 -9.72 -2.68 -11.72
C THR A 177 -11.11 -3.29 -11.69
N GLU A 178 -11.94 -2.99 -10.69
CA GLU A 178 -13.30 -3.53 -10.51
C GLU A 178 -14.25 -2.48 -9.89
N GLY A 179 -14.33 -1.30 -10.52
CA GLY A 179 -15.22 -0.22 -10.08
C GLY A 179 -16.72 -0.57 -10.07
N THR A 180 -17.13 -1.66 -10.75
CA THR A 180 -18.47 -2.24 -10.68
C THR A 180 -18.34 -3.74 -10.48
N GLU A 181 -19.14 -4.31 -9.56
CA GLU A 181 -19.10 -5.73 -9.23
C GLU A 181 -19.07 -6.65 -10.47
N GLY A 182 -18.03 -7.48 -10.56
CA GLY A 182 -17.84 -8.45 -11.63
C GLY A 182 -17.43 -7.85 -12.99
N LYS A 183 -17.27 -6.53 -13.11
CA LYS A 183 -16.84 -5.86 -14.34
C LYS A 183 -15.41 -5.34 -14.18
N PHE A 184 -14.47 -6.06 -14.78
CA PHE A 184 -13.06 -5.74 -14.69
C PHE A 184 -12.59 -4.82 -15.82
N THR A 185 -11.94 -3.72 -15.46
CA THR A 185 -11.26 -2.79 -16.38
C THR A 185 -9.77 -2.89 -16.16
N LEU A 186 -9.05 -3.52 -17.08
CA LEU A 186 -7.63 -3.87 -16.87
C LEU A 186 -6.67 -3.14 -17.82
N ASP A 187 -7.14 -2.18 -18.61
CA ASP A 187 -6.33 -1.56 -19.67
C ASP A 187 -5.06 -0.86 -19.15
N GLY A 188 -5.18 -0.11 -18.04
CA GLY A 188 -4.01 0.54 -17.43
C GLY A 188 -2.98 -0.46 -16.89
N ALA A 189 -3.46 -1.48 -16.17
CA ALA A 189 -2.62 -2.56 -15.65
C ALA A 189 -1.98 -3.38 -16.79
N ASN A 190 -2.73 -3.66 -17.87
CA ASN A 190 -2.23 -4.31 -19.08
C ASN A 190 -1.13 -3.49 -19.75
N ALA A 191 -1.31 -2.16 -19.85
CA ALA A 191 -0.30 -1.27 -20.42
C ALA A 191 1.01 -1.32 -19.62
N LEU A 192 0.93 -1.28 -18.29
CA LEU A 192 2.11 -1.37 -17.42
C LEU A 192 2.81 -2.73 -17.51
N VAL A 193 2.06 -3.83 -17.42
CA VAL A 193 2.63 -5.19 -17.53
C VAL A 193 3.24 -5.43 -18.91
N SER A 194 2.62 -4.90 -19.97
CA SER A 194 3.17 -4.98 -21.34
C SER A 194 4.47 -4.20 -21.45
N PHE A 195 4.51 -2.96 -20.95
CA PHE A 195 5.72 -2.15 -20.89
C PHE A 195 6.83 -2.87 -20.11
N ALA A 196 6.52 -3.43 -18.94
CA ALA A 196 7.48 -4.17 -18.12
C ALA A 196 8.02 -5.40 -18.86
N THR A 197 7.15 -6.17 -19.51
CA THR A 197 7.53 -7.36 -20.27
C THR A 197 8.45 -7.00 -21.45
N GLU A 198 8.07 -5.99 -22.24
CA GLU A 198 8.86 -5.52 -23.40
C GLU A 198 10.26 -5.04 -22.97
N ASN A 199 10.34 -4.37 -21.81
CA ASN A 199 11.58 -3.75 -21.32
C ASN A 199 12.29 -4.59 -20.24
N LYS A 200 11.90 -5.87 -20.08
CA LYS A 200 12.50 -6.84 -19.15
C LYS A 200 12.58 -6.34 -17.71
N LYS A 201 11.50 -5.69 -17.25
CA LYS A 201 11.35 -5.19 -15.88
C LYS A 201 10.51 -6.18 -15.07
N LEU A 202 10.87 -6.38 -13.80
CA LEU A 202 9.99 -7.05 -12.85
C LEU A 202 8.75 -6.18 -12.61
N VAL A 203 7.64 -6.81 -12.23
CA VAL A 203 6.43 -6.09 -11.80
C VAL A 203 6.16 -6.41 -10.33
N ARG A 204 5.87 -5.38 -9.54
CA ARG A 204 5.18 -5.56 -8.26
C ARG A 204 3.72 -5.16 -8.48
N GLY A 205 2.79 -6.07 -8.21
CA GLY A 205 1.36 -5.79 -8.28
C GLY A 205 0.91 -5.07 -7.01
N HIS A 206 0.29 -3.91 -7.17
CA HIS A 206 -0.11 -3.03 -6.08
C HIS A 206 -1.52 -2.48 -6.35
N THR A 207 -2.56 -2.91 -5.64
CA THR A 207 -2.60 -3.89 -4.53
C THR A 207 -3.96 -4.60 -4.55
N THR A 208 -4.05 -5.81 -3.99
CA THR A 208 -5.31 -6.60 -4.10
C THR A 208 -6.36 -6.27 -3.04
N VAL A 209 -5.95 -5.87 -1.83
CA VAL A 209 -6.89 -5.51 -0.74
C VAL A 209 -6.39 -4.27 -0.02
N TRP A 210 -7.13 -3.18 -0.14
CA TRP A 210 -6.80 -1.91 0.49
C TRP A 210 -8.08 -1.18 0.91
N HIS A 211 -8.01 -0.45 2.03
CA HIS A 211 -9.15 0.29 2.56
C HIS A 211 -9.43 1.60 1.78
N SER A 212 -8.45 2.09 1.03
CA SER A 212 -8.52 3.30 0.21
C SER A 212 -8.66 2.95 -1.27
N GLN A 213 -9.17 3.89 -2.09
CA GLN A 213 -9.47 3.66 -3.52
C GLN A 213 -10.26 2.36 -3.72
N LEU A 214 -11.26 2.19 -2.84
CA LEU A 214 -12.14 1.03 -2.77
C LEU A 214 -13.52 1.44 -3.29
N PRO A 215 -14.13 0.68 -4.23
CA PRO A 215 -15.47 1.00 -4.71
C PRO A 215 -16.49 1.04 -3.57
N THR A 216 -17.41 1.99 -3.65
CA THR A 216 -18.48 2.12 -2.65
C THR A 216 -19.30 0.84 -2.52
N TRP A 217 -19.54 0.13 -3.64
CA TRP A 217 -20.29 -1.13 -3.64
C TRP A 217 -19.63 -2.22 -2.79
N VAL A 218 -18.29 -2.21 -2.61
CA VAL A 218 -17.58 -3.11 -1.69
C VAL A 218 -17.69 -2.59 -0.26
N SER A 219 -17.41 -1.31 -0.04
CA SER A 219 -17.43 -0.71 1.30
C SER A 219 -18.80 -0.73 1.99
N SER A 220 -19.88 -0.86 1.22
CA SER A 220 -21.26 -0.93 1.73
C SER A 220 -21.71 -2.35 2.09
N ILE A 221 -20.90 -3.39 1.83
CA ILE A 221 -21.27 -4.77 2.14
C ILE A 221 -21.13 -5.01 3.65
N THR A 222 -22.24 -5.39 4.30
CA THR A 222 -22.27 -5.77 5.71
C THR A 222 -22.43 -7.27 5.93
N ASP A 223 -22.85 -8.01 4.89
CA ASP A 223 -22.94 -9.46 4.93
C ASP A 223 -21.55 -10.09 4.83
N LYS A 224 -21.19 -10.86 5.85
CA LYS A 224 -19.86 -11.48 5.99
C LYS A 224 -19.53 -12.40 4.82
N THR A 225 -20.46 -13.30 4.47
CA THR A 225 -20.27 -14.27 3.39
C THR A 225 -20.06 -13.55 2.07
N LYS A 226 -20.90 -12.56 1.78
CA LYS A 226 -20.81 -11.78 0.55
C LYS A 226 -19.49 -11.03 0.42
N LEU A 227 -19.02 -10.38 1.49
CA LEU A 227 -17.76 -9.64 1.45
C LEU A 227 -16.56 -10.58 1.25
N GLU A 228 -16.57 -11.75 1.90
CA GLU A 228 -15.54 -12.76 1.72
C GLU A 228 -15.53 -13.28 0.27
N GLU A 229 -16.69 -13.61 -0.30
CA GLU A 229 -16.82 -14.03 -1.71
C GLU A 229 -16.29 -12.97 -2.68
N VAL A 230 -16.64 -11.70 -2.46
CA VAL A 230 -16.20 -10.56 -3.30
C VAL A 230 -14.68 -10.40 -3.23
N MET A 231 -14.11 -10.43 -2.03
CA MET A 231 -12.65 -10.33 -1.84
C MET A 231 -11.91 -11.48 -2.52
N VAL A 232 -12.39 -12.72 -2.33
CA VAL A 232 -11.79 -13.90 -2.96
C VAL A 232 -11.89 -13.82 -4.49
N ALA A 233 -13.04 -13.41 -5.03
CA ALA A 233 -13.25 -13.28 -6.46
C ALA A 233 -12.33 -12.20 -7.07
N HIS A 234 -12.18 -11.06 -6.40
CA HIS A 234 -11.30 -9.98 -6.83
C HIS A 234 -9.83 -10.42 -6.91
N ILE A 235 -9.29 -10.93 -5.80
CA ILE A 235 -7.90 -11.42 -5.71
C ILE A 235 -7.65 -12.47 -6.80
N LYS A 236 -8.54 -13.46 -6.91
CA LYS A 236 -8.41 -14.55 -7.89
C LYS A 236 -8.40 -14.00 -9.31
N LYS A 237 -9.33 -13.11 -9.66
CA LYS A 237 -9.43 -12.57 -11.03
C LYS A 237 -8.21 -11.73 -11.37
N LEU A 238 -7.80 -10.82 -10.49
CA LEU A 238 -6.68 -9.92 -10.75
C LEU A 238 -5.36 -10.68 -10.85
N MET A 239 -5.04 -11.51 -9.87
CA MET A 239 -3.76 -12.24 -9.83
C MET A 239 -3.67 -13.30 -10.93
N SER A 240 -4.72 -14.10 -11.16
CA SER A 240 -4.67 -15.13 -12.22
C SER A 240 -4.52 -14.54 -13.62
N THR A 241 -4.99 -13.30 -13.84
CA THR A 241 -4.82 -12.61 -15.13
C THR A 241 -3.35 -12.28 -15.41
N TYR A 242 -2.55 -12.03 -14.37
CA TYR A 242 -1.14 -11.67 -14.47
C TYR A 242 -0.18 -12.75 -13.97
N ALA A 243 -0.68 -13.97 -13.76
CA ALA A 243 0.11 -15.07 -13.23
C ALA A 243 1.38 -15.31 -14.07
N GLY A 244 2.52 -15.44 -13.39
CA GLY A 244 3.82 -15.61 -14.02
C GLY A 244 4.43 -14.36 -14.68
N LYS A 245 3.73 -13.21 -14.65
CA LYS A 245 4.26 -11.92 -15.12
C LYS A 245 4.57 -10.94 -13.98
N VAL A 246 3.97 -11.17 -12.82
CA VAL A 246 4.17 -10.35 -11.62
C VAL A 246 5.10 -11.08 -10.66
N TYR A 247 6.17 -10.42 -10.24
CA TYR A 247 7.13 -10.99 -9.31
C TYR A 247 6.54 -11.07 -7.89
N ALA A 248 5.97 -9.97 -7.42
CA ALA A 248 5.46 -9.86 -6.06
C ALA A 248 4.13 -9.10 -6.03
N TRP A 249 3.23 -9.45 -5.11
CA TRP A 249 1.96 -8.78 -4.90
C TRP A 249 1.88 -8.21 -3.49
N ASP A 250 1.52 -6.93 -3.37
CA ASP A 250 1.00 -6.39 -2.12
C ASP A 250 -0.43 -6.93 -1.96
N VAL A 251 -0.57 -8.02 -1.21
CA VAL A 251 -1.85 -8.73 -1.03
C VAL A 251 -2.78 -7.91 -0.15
N VAL A 252 -2.27 -7.41 0.97
CA VAL A 252 -2.98 -6.49 1.85
C VAL A 252 -2.12 -5.25 2.09
N ASN A 253 -2.74 -4.07 2.02
CA ASN A 253 -2.08 -2.79 2.19
C ASN A 253 -2.68 -2.01 3.37
N GLU A 254 -1.82 -1.42 4.20
CA GLU A 254 -2.15 -0.42 5.23
C GLU A 254 -3.22 -0.84 6.25
N ILE A 255 -3.08 -2.05 6.78
CA ILE A 255 -4.08 -2.65 7.67
C ILE A 255 -3.92 -2.23 9.13
N PHE A 256 -2.85 -1.51 9.49
CA PHE A 256 -2.60 -1.07 10.85
C PHE A 256 -2.80 0.45 11.03
N ASN A 257 -3.27 0.81 12.23
CA ASN A 257 -3.22 2.17 12.76
C ASN A 257 -1.84 2.47 13.34
N GLU A 258 -1.61 3.74 13.61
CA GLU A 258 -0.39 4.28 14.23
C GLU A 258 -0.05 3.67 15.61
N ASP A 259 -1.08 3.25 16.37
CA ASP A 259 -0.92 2.59 17.67
C ASP A 259 -0.66 1.06 17.57
N GLY A 260 -0.61 0.52 16.35
CA GLY A 260 -0.43 -0.90 16.08
C GLY A 260 -1.72 -1.75 16.15
N SER A 261 -2.87 -1.14 16.44
CA SER A 261 -4.16 -1.81 16.31
C SER A 261 -4.54 -1.98 14.83
N PHE A 262 -5.48 -2.89 14.56
CA PHE A 262 -6.07 -2.99 13.22
C PHE A 262 -6.85 -1.73 12.87
N ARG A 263 -6.64 -1.25 11.64
CA ARG A 263 -7.40 -0.15 11.05
C ARG A 263 -8.86 -0.55 10.87
N SER A 264 -9.77 0.36 11.26
CA SER A 264 -11.19 0.24 10.92
C SER A 264 -11.35 0.32 9.40
N SER A 265 -11.86 -0.75 8.80
CA SER A 265 -12.13 -0.89 7.37
C SER A 265 -13.28 -1.87 7.18
N VAL A 266 -13.94 -1.87 6.02
CA VAL A 266 -15.01 -2.85 5.74
C VAL A 266 -14.53 -4.29 5.94
N PHE A 267 -13.28 -4.59 5.51
CA PHE A 267 -12.67 -5.91 5.68
C PHE A 267 -12.51 -6.28 7.15
N TYR A 268 -11.88 -5.43 7.96
CA TYR A 268 -11.69 -5.73 9.38
C TYR A 268 -13.02 -5.74 10.17
N ASN A 269 -13.91 -4.79 9.90
CA ASN A 269 -15.17 -4.65 10.65
C ASN A 269 -16.13 -5.82 10.41
N VAL A 270 -16.14 -6.38 9.19
CA VAL A 270 -17.07 -7.45 8.80
C VAL A 270 -16.42 -8.84 8.90
N LEU A 271 -15.15 -8.99 8.52
CA LEU A 271 -14.45 -10.28 8.49
C LEU A 271 -13.55 -10.53 9.71
N GLY A 272 -13.20 -9.48 10.45
CA GLY A 272 -12.16 -9.54 11.50
C GLY A 272 -10.77 -9.79 10.91
N GLU A 273 -9.76 -10.04 11.77
CA GLU A 273 -8.37 -10.34 11.35
C GLU A 273 -8.25 -11.46 10.30
N ASN A 274 -9.22 -12.38 10.24
CA ASN A 274 -9.20 -13.53 9.33
C ASN A 274 -9.15 -13.16 7.84
N PHE A 275 -9.54 -11.94 7.43
CA PHE A 275 -9.42 -11.53 6.02
C PHE A 275 -7.98 -11.63 5.52
N VAL A 276 -6.99 -11.43 6.40
CA VAL A 276 -5.56 -11.55 6.04
C VAL A 276 -5.26 -12.98 5.59
N ALA A 277 -5.58 -13.98 6.43
CA ALA A 277 -5.33 -15.37 6.09
C ALA A 277 -6.06 -15.81 4.81
N THR A 278 -7.34 -15.42 4.66
CA THR A 278 -8.14 -15.72 3.47
C THR A 278 -7.55 -15.06 2.21
N ALA A 279 -7.12 -13.80 2.29
CA ALA A 279 -6.54 -13.08 1.16
C ALA A 279 -5.22 -13.73 0.70
N PHE A 280 -4.31 -14.04 1.62
CA PHE A 280 -3.04 -14.68 1.29
C PHE A 280 -3.20 -16.11 0.77
N ALA A 281 -4.11 -16.91 1.34
CA ALA A 281 -4.41 -18.25 0.82
C ALA A 281 -4.98 -18.18 -0.60
N THR A 282 -5.87 -17.23 -0.86
CA THR A 282 -6.44 -17.00 -2.20
C THR A 282 -5.38 -16.56 -3.19
N ALA A 283 -4.52 -15.62 -2.79
CA ALA A 283 -3.42 -15.12 -3.59
C ALA A 283 -2.46 -16.25 -3.98
N LYS A 284 -2.07 -17.10 -3.01
CA LYS A 284 -1.18 -18.24 -3.26
C LYS A 284 -1.79 -19.26 -4.22
N ALA A 285 -3.09 -19.48 -4.14
CA ALA A 285 -3.79 -20.37 -5.06
C ALA A 285 -3.93 -19.76 -6.47
N ALA A 286 -4.01 -18.43 -6.59
CA ALA A 286 -4.16 -17.74 -7.87
C ALA A 286 -2.84 -17.65 -8.66
N ASP A 287 -1.72 -17.44 -7.97
CA ASP A 287 -0.37 -17.49 -8.54
C ASP A 287 0.62 -18.07 -7.51
N PRO A 288 0.94 -19.37 -7.59
CA PRO A 288 1.88 -20.01 -6.66
C PRO A 288 3.32 -19.50 -6.74
N GLU A 289 3.71 -18.89 -7.86
CA GLU A 289 5.10 -18.44 -8.12
C GLU A 289 5.35 -17.01 -7.64
N ALA A 290 4.30 -16.18 -7.56
CA ALA A 290 4.40 -14.83 -7.06
C ALA A 290 4.76 -14.79 -5.56
N LYS A 291 5.55 -13.79 -5.18
CA LYS A 291 5.88 -13.49 -3.78
C LYS A 291 4.77 -12.66 -3.15
N LEU A 292 4.25 -13.12 -2.03
CA LEU A 292 3.09 -12.49 -1.39
C LEU A 292 3.54 -11.58 -0.24
N TYR A 293 3.22 -10.30 -0.36
CA TYR A 293 3.61 -9.24 0.57
C TYR A 293 2.43 -8.67 1.34
N ILE A 294 2.69 -8.30 2.59
CA ILE A 294 1.94 -7.28 3.32
C ILE A 294 2.72 -5.97 3.27
N ASN A 295 2.05 -4.85 3.02
CA ASN A 295 2.68 -3.54 2.82
C ASN A 295 2.05 -2.46 3.71
N ASP A 296 2.86 -1.56 4.28
CA ASP A 296 2.36 -0.44 5.10
C ASP A 296 3.39 0.70 5.22
N TYR A 297 2.92 1.89 5.60
CA TYR A 297 3.71 3.09 5.86
C TYR A 297 3.95 3.33 7.37
N ASN A 298 4.79 4.31 7.69
CA ASN A 298 5.17 4.68 9.06
C ASN A 298 5.81 3.50 9.83
N LEU A 299 6.63 2.71 9.14
CA LEU A 299 7.39 1.60 9.74
C LEU A 299 8.87 1.99 9.94
N ASP A 300 9.12 3.28 10.13
CA ASP A 300 10.44 3.90 9.91
C ASP A 300 11.27 4.09 11.19
N SER A 301 10.71 3.72 12.35
CA SER A 301 11.45 3.64 13.62
C SER A 301 11.23 2.30 14.31
N PRO A 302 12.29 1.65 14.85
CA PRO A 302 12.20 0.33 15.47
C PRO A 302 11.41 0.36 16.78
N SER A 303 11.30 1.54 17.40
CA SER A 303 10.61 1.71 18.68
C SER A 303 9.11 1.93 18.51
N TYR A 304 8.66 2.27 17.30
CA TYR A 304 7.30 2.69 17.02
C TYR A 304 6.28 1.55 17.13
N ALA A 305 5.08 1.87 17.63
CA ALA A 305 4.05 0.87 17.94
C ALA A 305 3.61 0.12 16.68
N LYS A 306 3.36 0.84 15.58
CA LYS A 306 3.00 0.25 14.28
C LYS A 306 4.10 -0.66 13.73
N THR A 307 5.37 -0.27 13.77
CA THR A 307 6.51 -1.10 13.34
C THR A 307 6.54 -2.43 14.11
N LYS A 308 6.41 -2.38 15.44
CA LYS A 308 6.40 -3.58 16.29
C LYS A 308 5.17 -4.46 16.04
N ALA A 309 4.00 -3.84 15.87
CA ALA A 309 2.76 -4.55 15.59
C ALA A 309 2.81 -5.26 14.25
N MET A 310 3.27 -4.59 13.19
CA MET A 310 3.49 -5.20 11.88
C MET A 310 4.45 -6.39 12.00
N ALA A 311 5.65 -6.18 12.55
CA ALA A 311 6.66 -7.22 12.66
C ALA A 311 6.17 -8.45 13.46
N SER A 312 5.49 -8.23 14.58
CA SER A 312 4.98 -9.31 15.44
C SER A 312 3.79 -10.06 14.83
N ASN A 313 2.84 -9.36 14.19
CA ASN A 313 1.71 -10.00 13.53
C ASN A 313 2.14 -10.83 12.31
N VAL A 314 3.08 -10.33 11.50
CA VAL A 314 3.61 -11.11 10.37
C VAL A 314 4.29 -12.39 10.86
N LYS A 315 5.14 -12.30 11.89
CA LYS A 315 5.75 -13.50 12.52
C LYS A 315 4.68 -14.49 13.01
N LYS A 316 3.62 -13.99 13.67
CA LYS A 316 2.48 -14.79 14.13
C LYS A 316 1.76 -15.50 12.97
N TRP A 317 1.47 -14.80 11.88
CA TRP A 317 0.76 -15.38 10.73
C TRP A 317 1.60 -16.37 9.94
N VAL A 318 2.88 -16.08 9.72
CA VAL A 318 3.82 -17.01 9.10
C VAL A 318 3.93 -18.28 9.94
N ALA A 319 4.06 -18.16 11.26
CA ALA A 319 4.09 -19.31 12.17
C ALA A 319 2.78 -20.11 12.18
N ALA A 320 1.65 -19.47 11.88
CA ALA A 320 0.34 -20.11 11.73
C ALA A 320 0.09 -20.71 10.32
N GLY A 321 1.07 -20.63 9.41
CA GLY A 321 0.98 -21.20 8.06
C GLY A 321 0.29 -20.30 7.02
N VAL A 322 0.04 -19.03 7.33
CA VAL A 322 -0.40 -18.06 6.31
C VAL A 322 0.76 -17.85 5.32
N PRO A 323 0.54 -17.95 4.00
CA PRO A 323 1.60 -17.93 3.01
C PRO A 323 2.09 -16.50 2.73
N ILE A 324 2.68 -15.85 3.73
CA ILE A 324 3.31 -14.54 3.61
C ILE A 324 4.78 -14.77 3.29
N ASP A 325 5.18 -14.47 2.06
CA ASP A 325 6.58 -14.56 1.65
C ASP A 325 7.38 -13.35 2.13
N GLY A 326 6.75 -12.17 2.16
CA GLY A 326 7.45 -10.94 2.50
C GLY A 326 6.67 -9.81 3.15
N ILE A 327 7.44 -8.81 3.57
CA ILE A 327 6.98 -7.60 4.25
C ILE A 327 7.53 -6.36 3.53
N GLY A 328 6.65 -5.43 3.20
CA GLY A 328 6.94 -4.18 2.52
C GLY A 328 6.92 -3.01 3.51
N SER A 329 7.97 -2.20 3.49
CA SER A 329 7.97 -0.87 4.10
C SER A 329 7.84 0.17 3.00
N GLN A 330 6.73 0.92 2.98
CA GLN A 330 6.53 1.99 1.98
C GLN A 330 7.70 2.97 2.00
N SER A 331 8.15 3.37 3.19
CA SER A 331 9.31 4.27 3.36
C SER A 331 9.07 5.66 2.76
N HIS A 332 7.89 6.23 3.00
CA HIS A 332 7.61 7.65 2.76
C HIS A 332 8.24 8.52 3.84
N LEU A 333 9.54 8.82 3.71
CA LEU A 333 10.34 9.43 4.76
C LEU A 333 10.13 10.96 4.77
N SER A 334 9.34 11.43 5.72
CA SER A 334 8.91 12.84 5.81
C SER A 334 9.47 13.62 7.01
N GLY A 335 10.39 13.01 7.77
CA GLY A 335 11.01 13.61 8.96
C GLY A 335 10.26 13.34 10.28
N SER A 336 9.27 12.45 10.28
CA SER A 336 8.56 12.00 11.49
C SER A 336 9.49 11.29 12.49
N TRP A 337 10.55 10.65 12.01
CA TRP A 337 11.61 10.03 12.80
C TRP A 337 12.99 10.42 12.25
N PRO A 338 14.04 10.39 13.08
CA PRO A 338 15.41 10.55 12.61
C PRO A 338 15.75 9.48 11.56
N ILE A 339 16.41 9.87 10.46
CA ILE A 339 16.84 8.92 9.42
C ILE A 339 17.75 7.81 9.97
N SER A 340 18.45 8.06 11.08
CA SER A 340 19.26 7.08 11.79
C SER A 340 18.48 5.92 12.40
N ASP A 341 17.17 6.07 12.62
CA ASP A 341 16.31 4.99 13.12
C ASP A 341 15.99 3.97 12.03
N TYR A 342 15.92 4.43 10.77
CA TYR A 342 15.41 3.66 9.65
C TYR A 342 16.12 2.30 9.44
N PRO A 343 17.47 2.20 9.50
CA PRO A 343 18.14 0.91 9.32
C PRO A 343 17.72 -0.15 10.34
N ALA A 344 17.53 0.25 11.60
CA ALA A 344 17.06 -0.67 12.65
C ALA A 344 15.58 -1.03 12.48
N ALA A 345 14.76 -0.10 12.00
CA ALA A 345 13.36 -0.36 11.68
C ALA A 345 13.22 -1.37 10.54
N LEU A 346 13.93 -1.14 9.42
CA LEU A 346 13.94 -2.04 8.28
C LEU A 346 14.41 -3.45 8.68
N LYS A 347 15.51 -3.54 9.45
CA LYS A 347 16.00 -4.83 9.95
C LYS A 347 14.94 -5.58 10.77
N LEU A 348 14.25 -4.90 11.69
CA LEU A 348 13.18 -5.50 12.50
C LEU A 348 12.07 -6.09 11.63
N LEU A 349 11.67 -5.39 10.57
CA LEU A 349 10.66 -5.88 9.62
C LEU A 349 11.18 -7.09 8.85
N CYS A 350 12.40 -7.01 8.33
CA CYS A 350 13.00 -8.09 7.54
C CYS A 350 13.18 -9.40 8.31
N GLU A 351 13.26 -9.36 9.63
CA GLU A 351 13.27 -10.57 10.47
C GLU A 351 11.91 -11.28 10.55
N SER A 352 10.83 -10.71 10.00
CA SER A 352 9.46 -11.23 10.15
C SER A 352 9.00 -12.19 9.04
N ALA A 353 9.67 -12.21 7.90
CA ALA A 353 9.29 -13.01 6.73
C ALA A 353 10.53 -13.48 5.96
N SER A 354 10.33 -14.30 4.93
CA SER A 354 11.45 -14.86 4.15
C SER A 354 12.17 -13.80 3.31
N GLU A 355 11.45 -12.78 2.83
CA GLU A 355 12.01 -11.61 2.17
C GLU A 355 11.35 -10.31 2.64
N CYS A 356 12.03 -9.18 2.48
CA CYS A 356 11.46 -7.86 2.71
C CYS A 356 11.86 -6.91 1.58
N ALA A 357 11.15 -5.77 1.46
CA ALA A 357 11.47 -4.76 0.47
C ALA A 357 11.09 -3.36 0.95
N MET A 358 11.79 -2.36 0.42
CA MET A 358 11.32 -0.98 0.42
C MET A 358 10.46 -0.78 -0.82
N THR A 359 9.21 -0.36 -0.67
CA THR A 359 8.19 -0.51 -1.72
C THR A 359 7.75 0.80 -2.35
N GLU A 360 7.89 1.93 -1.65
CA GLU A 360 7.35 3.24 -2.07
C GLU A 360 8.28 4.40 -1.64
N LEU A 361 9.60 4.21 -1.74
CA LEU A 361 10.58 5.14 -1.21
C LEU A 361 10.45 6.52 -1.86
N ASP A 362 10.18 7.52 -1.03
CA ASP A 362 10.46 8.92 -1.31
C ASP A 362 10.95 9.59 -0.01
N ILE A 363 11.74 10.65 -0.14
CA ILE A 363 12.30 11.35 1.03
C ILE A 363 12.06 12.82 0.85
N LYS A 364 11.21 13.43 1.68
CA LYS A 364 10.93 14.87 1.62
C LYS A 364 12.22 15.68 1.68
N GLY A 365 12.41 16.58 0.72
CA GLY A 365 13.63 17.37 0.53
C GLY A 365 14.71 16.67 -0.30
N GLY A 366 14.67 15.35 -0.45
CA GLY A 366 15.52 14.59 -1.36
C GLY A 366 17.01 14.64 -1.03
N ALA A 367 17.38 14.74 0.25
CA ALA A 367 18.77 14.84 0.68
C ALA A 367 19.57 13.57 0.28
N ALA A 368 20.75 13.77 -0.32
CA ALA A 368 21.58 12.66 -0.79
C ALA A 368 22.06 11.74 0.34
N ALA A 369 22.34 12.30 1.52
CA ALA A 369 22.74 11.52 2.69
C ALA A 369 21.62 10.63 3.22
N ASP A 370 20.36 11.08 3.15
CA ASP A 370 19.21 10.31 3.63
C ASP A 370 18.88 9.17 2.68
N TYR A 371 18.91 9.44 1.37
CA TYR A 371 18.79 8.40 0.35
C TYR A 371 19.88 7.34 0.49
N LYS A 372 21.13 7.77 0.70
CA LYS A 372 22.23 6.85 0.98
C LYS A 372 21.92 6.01 2.22
N THR A 373 21.52 6.61 3.33
CA THR A 373 21.20 5.90 4.56
C THR A 373 20.10 4.84 4.34
N ALA A 374 19.01 5.23 3.69
CA ALA A 374 17.87 4.34 3.45
C ALA A 374 18.21 3.17 2.51
N VAL A 375 18.86 3.44 1.37
CA VAL A 375 19.19 2.38 0.38
C VAL A 375 20.28 1.45 0.91
N THR A 376 21.28 1.97 1.64
CA THR A 376 22.33 1.13 2.23
C THR A 376 21.77 0.24 3.34
N ALA A 377 20.72 0.67 4.05
CA ALA A 377 20.03 -0.19 5.02
C ALA A 377 19.48 -1.48 4.38
N CYS A 378 18.97 -1.40 3.15
CA CYS A 378 18.55 -2.60 2.42
C CYS A 378 19.76 -3.43 1.94
N LEU A 379 20.88 -2.80 1.55
CA LEU A 379 22.11 -3.52 1.23
C LEU A 379 22.59 -4.38 2.41
N ASP A 380 22.59 -3.81 3.61
CA ASP A 380 23.11 -4.43 4.83
C ASP A 380 22.23 -5.56 5.39
N VAL A 381 21.00 -5.71 4.89
CA VAL A 381 20.06 -6.76 5.32
C VAL A 381 19.94 -7.81 4.22
N GLU A 382 20.44 -9.03 4.47
CA GLU A 382 20.57 -10.10 3.47
C GLU A 382 19.27 -10.35 2.68
N ASN A 383 18.14 -10.50 3.38
CA ASN A 383 16.84 -10.80 2.78
C ASN A 383 16.03 -9.55 2.35
N CYS A 384 16.61 -8.35 2.43
CA CYS A 384 16.04 -7.19 1.75
C CYS A 384 16.36 -7.29 0.26
N VAL A 385 15.35 -7.60 -0.55
CA VAL A 385 15.54 -7.97 -1.96
C VAL A 385 15.57 -6.77 -2.90
N GLY A 386 14.95 -5.64 -2.54
CA GLY A 386 14.82 -4.52 -3.45
C GLY A 386 14.29 -3.24 -2.82
N VAL A 387 14.50 -2.14 -3.56
CA VAL A 387 13.99 -0.81 -3.25
C VAL A 387 13.23 -0.28 -4.46
N THR A 388 12.03 0.23 -4.26
CA THR A 388 11.22 0.89 -5.29
C THR A 388 11.05 2.36 -4.89
N VAL A 389 11.43 3.30 -5.76
CA VAL A 389 11.14 4.73 -5.54
C VAL A 389 9.75 5.12 -6.05
N TRP A 390 9.02 5.97 -5.34
CA TRP A 390 7.61 6.26 -5.66
C TRP A 390 7.44 7.38 -6.70
N GLY A 391 8.07 7.18 -7.85
CA GLY A 391 8.03 8.07 -9.01
C GLY A 391 9.43 8.39 -9.55
N VAL A 392 9.49 8.95 -10.75
CA VAL A 392 10.77 9.32 -11.38
C VAL A 392 11.17 10.75 -11.02
N SER A 393 10.33 11.72 -11.37
CA SER A 393 10.63 13.16 -11.32
C SER A 393 9.81 13.86 -10.25
N ASP A 394 10.42 14.80 -9.53
CA ASP A 394 9.76 15.64 -8.53
C ASP A 394 8.45 16.26 -9.03
N THR A 395 8.35 16.63 -10.31
CA THR A 395 7.13 17.23 -10.90
C THR A 395 5.93 16.30 -10.87
N ASP A 396 6.15 14.99 -10.91
CA ASP A 396 5.10 13.97 -10.93
C ASP A 396 4.84 13.35 -9.53
N SER A 397 5.52 13.82 -8.47
CA SER A 397 5.39 13.23 -7.12
C SER A 397 4.03 13.49 -6.49
N TRP A 398 3.46 12.46 -5.85
CA TRP A 398 2.18 12.53 -5.12
C TRP A 398 2.18 13.48 -3.93
N ILE A 399 3.32 13.72 -3.27
CA ILE A 399 3.45 14.72 -2.19
C ILE A 399 3.78 16.14 -2.70
N GLY A 400 3.72 16.33 -4.02
CA GLY A 400 3.86 17.61 -4.69
C GLY A 400 5.31 18.01 -5.00
N ALA A 401 5.47 18.70 -6.13
CA ALA A 401 6.80 19.07 -6.66
C ALA A 401 7.66 19.91 -5.70
N ALA A 402 7.03 20.74 -4.85
CA ALA A 402 7.74 21.56 -3.88
C ALA A 402 8.41 20.74 -2.77
N ALA A 403 8.02 19.48 -2.55
CA ALA A 403 8.67 18.59 -1.60
C ALA A 403 10.00 18.02 -2.13
N THR A 404 10.25 18.15 -3.44
CA THR A 404 11.45 17.66 -4.14
C THR A 404 11.93 16.27 -3.69
N PRO A 405 11.06 15.24 -3.62
CA PRO A 405 11.38 14.06 -2.83
C PRO A 405 12.01 12.91 -3.61
N LEU A 406 12.07 13.00 -4.94
CA LEU A 406 12.50 11.92 -5.83
C LEU A 406 13.95 12.10 -6.29
N LEU A 407 14.40 11.18 -7.15
CA LEU A 407 15.79 11.11 -7.61
C LEU A 407 16.07 11.98 -8.85
N PHE A 408 15.05 12.40 -9.59
CA PHE A 408 15.17 13.32 -10.72
C PHE A 408 14.39 14.62 -10.48
N ASP A 409 14.95 15.73 -10.94
CA ASP A 409 14.31 17.05 -10.81
C ASP A 409 13.16 17.23 -11.85
N GLY A 410 12.52 18.40 -11.83
CA GLY A 410 11.43 18.73 -12.75
C GLY A 410 11.82 18.89 -14.22
N SER A 411 13.13 18.90 -14.52
CA SER A 411 13.67 18.85 -15.89
C SER A 411 14.16 17.44 -16.26
N PHE A 412 13.79 16.44 -15.45
CA PHE A 412 14.21 15.06 -15.59
C PHE A 412 15.74 14.91 -15.60
N GLN A 413 16.47 15.71 -14.83
CA GLN A 413 17.90 15.51 -14.59
C GLN A 413 18.13 14.83 -13.24
N ALA A 414 19.08 13.90 -13.19
CA ALA A 414 19.46 13.18 -12.00
C ALA A 414 20.00 14.15 -10.93
N LYS A 415 19.42 14.09 -9.73
CA LYS A 415 19.80 14.93 -8.60
C LYS A 415 21.07 14.40 -7.91
N GLU A 416 21.57 15.17 -6.96
CA GLU A 416 22.65 14.71 -6.07
C GLU A 416 22.28 13.44 -5.31
N SER A 417 21.01 13.23 -4.97
CA SER A 417 20.54 11.98 -4.37
C SER A 417 20.75 10.76 -5.27
N TYR A 418 20.42 10.88 -6.56
CA TYR A 418 20.68 9.81 -7.53
C TYR A 418 22.17 9.51 -7.67
N ASN A 419 22.96 10.54 -7.94
CA ASN A 419 24.39 10.37 -8.21
C ASN A 419 25.20 10.04 -6.94
N GLY A 420 24.70 10.42 -5.77
CA GLY A 420 25.20 9.98 -4.47
C GLY A 420 24.99 8.47 -4.26
N LEU A 421 23.84 7.93 -4.66
CA LEU A 421 23.60 6.48 -4.66
C LEU A 421 24.50 5.74 -5.64
N CYS A 422 24.70 6.27 -6.86
CA CYS A 422 25.68 5.69 -7.78
C CYS A 422 27.07 5.59 -7.17
N SER A 423 27.49 6.62 -6.42
CA SER A 423 28.80 6.62 -5.75
C SER A 423 28.85 5.66 -4.55
N ALA A 424 27.73 5.43 -3.88
CA ALA A 424 27.63 4.50 -2.75
C ALA A 424 27.58 3.03 -3.18
N LEU A 425 27.11 2.75 -4.41
CA LEU A 425 26.96 1.42 -4.98
C LEU A 425 28.11 1.00 -5.90
N ALA A 426 29.05 1.91 -6.19
CA ALA A 426 30.18 1.71 -7.11
C ALA A 426 31.25 0.75 -6.56
#